data_AF-D4XRT1-F1
#
_entry.id   AF-D4XRT1-F1
#
_cell.length_a   1.000
_cell.length_b   1.000
_cell.length_c   1.000
_cell.angle_alpha   90.00
_cell.angle_beta   90.00
_cell.angle_gamma   90.00
#
_symmetry.space_group_name_H-M   'P 1'
#
loop_
_entity.id
_entity.type
_entity.pdbx_description
1 polymer ?
#
loop_
_entity_poly.entity_id
_entity_poly.type
_entity_poly.pdbx_seq_one_letter_code
_entity_poly.pdbx_strand_id
1 'polypeptide(L)'
;MEQKTIEGNSALHFGKVVFASWATASIALTAVLATVSSCDYQAARNSATQQTVLHSYYGVMALKITSDNSGEAVINLDGFRVPVKFVFDKHPDSYGVPGSEFTAVDIINLEIGQITDANGNNYKDFTIFDDHRNINAQLAAYIEKNKLVEAI
;
A
#
# COMPACT_ATOMS: atom_id res chain seq x y z
N MET A 1 48.55 -85.42 9.46
CA MET A 1 48.41 -84.56 8.26
C MET A 1 47.49 -85.27 7.29
N GLU A 2 46.84 -84.50 6.41
CA GLU A 2 45.99 -84.94 5.28
C GLU A 2 44.55 -85.36 5.65
N GLN A 3 43.47 -85.06 4.93
CA GLN A 3 43.11 -84.21 3.76
C GLN A 3 41.55 -84.37 3.68
N LYS A 4 40.70 -83.39 3.35
CA LYS A 4 40.13 -83.16 2.00
C LYS A 4 39.03 -82.08 2.00
N THR A 5 39.27 -81.04 1.19
CA THR A 5 38.52 -80.55 0.02
C THR A 5 36.98 -80.63 -0.05
N ILE A 6 36.37 -79.42 -0.08
CA ILE A 6 35.32 -78.83 -0.96
C ILE A 6 34.02 -79.62 -1.21
N GLU A 7 32.85 -79.02 -0.91
CA GLU A 7 31.82 -78.62 -1.90
C GLU A 7 30.48 -78.22 -1.26
N GLY A 8 29.89 -77.13 -1.77
CA GLY A 8 28.62 -76.58 -1.32
C GLY A 8 28.23 -75.33 -2.12
N ASN A 9 28.12 -75.52 -3.43
CA ASN A 9 27.74 -74.56 -4.47
C ASN A 9 26.29 -74.01 -4.31
N SER A 10 26.10 -72.78 -4.81
CA SER A 10 24.84 -72.16 -5.28
C SER A 10 23.77 -71.87 -4.21
N ALA A 11 23.09 -70.72 -4.19
CA ALA A 11 23.06 -69.56 -5.06
C ALA A 11 22.36 -68.46 -4.26
N LEU A 12 23.11 -67.58 -3.61
CA LEU A 12 22.52 -66.31 -3.22
C LEU A 12 22.46 -65.47 -4.49
N HIS A 13 21.24 -65.25 -4.98
CA HIS A 13 20.93 -64.35 -6.08
C HIS A 13 21.26 -62.90 -5.66
N PHE A 14 22.55 -62.58 -5.48
CA PHE A 14 23.04 -61.26 -5.09
C PHE A 14 22.54 -60.18 -6.05
N GLY A 15 22.37 -60.49 -7.33
CA GLY A 15 21.75 -59.59 -8.29
C GLY A 15 20.29 -59.23 -7.95
N LYS A 16 19.43 -60.19 -7.57
CA LYS A 16 18.02 -59.90 -7.28
C LYS A 16 17.83 -59.16 -5.95
N VAL A 17 18.67 -59.44 -4.96
CA VAL A 17 18.57 -58.82 -3.62
C VAL A 17 19.05 -57.36 -3.65
N VAL A 18 20.09 -57.05 -4.43
CA VAL A 18 20.63 -55.67 -4.53
C VAL A 18 19.73 -54.74 -5.35
N PHE A 19 19.03 -55.25 -6.38
CA PHE A 19 18.05 -54.43 -7.13
C PHE A 19 16.73 -54.21 -6.36
N ALA A 20 16.29 -55.19 -5.56
CA ALA A 20 15.08 -55.04 -4.76
C ALA A 20 15.24 -54.00 -3.63
N SER A 21 16.42 -53.92 -3.00
CA SER A 21 16.67 -52.98 -1.90
C SER A 21 16.76 -51.51 -2.34
N TRP A 22 17.19 -51.23 -3.58
CA TRP A 22 17.28 -49.85 -4.08
C TRP A 22 15.94 -49.32 -4.61
N ALA A 23 15.08 -50.20 -5.15
CA ALA A 23 13.74 -49.84 -5.59
C ALA A 23 12.82 -49.45 -4.42
N THR A 24 12.90 -50.14 -3.27
CA THR A 24 12.05 -49.84 -2.10
C THR A 24 12.45 -48.55 -1.37
N ALA A 25 13.74 -48.21 -1.31
CA ALA A 25 14.21 -46.97 -0.68
C ALA A 25 13.77 -45.72 -1.48
N SER A 26 13.69 -45.84 -2.81
CA SER A 26 13.30 -44.75 -3.71
C SER A 26 11.80 -44.42 -3.66
N ILE A 27 10.96 -45.44 -3.40
CA ILE A 27 9.51 -45.29 -3.27
C ILE A 27 9.13 -44.67 -1.91
N ALA A 28 9.85 -45.00 -0.83
CA ALA A 28 9.60 -44.43 0.49
C ALA A 28 9.94 -42.93 0.55
N LEU A 29 11.00 -42.47 -0.12
CA LEU A 29 11.39 -41.07 -0.16
C LEU A 29 10.43 -40.20 -1.00
N THR A 30 9.90 -40.75 -2.10
CA THR A 30 8.90 -40.07 -2.94
C THR A 30 7.53 -40.00 -2.26
N ALA A 31 7.13 -41.00 -1.47
CA ALA A 31 5.91 -40.94 -0.67
C ALA A 31 5.97 -39.88 0.44
N VAL A 32 7.11 -39.75 1.14
CA VAL A 32 7.29 -38.70 2.16
C VAL A 32 7.25 -37.31 1.51
N LEU A 33 7.94 -37.11 0.37
CA LEU A 33 7.89 -35.85 -0.39
C LEU A 33 6.49 -35.53 -0.91
N ALA A 34 5.72 -36.51 -1.38
CA ALA A 34 4.33 -36.32 -1.79
C ALA A 34 3.42 -35.91 -0.62
N THR A 35 3.64 -36.45 0.60
CA THR A 35 2.83 -36.10 1.78
C THR A 35 3.21 -34.77 2.44
N VAL A 36 4.46 -34.30 2.34
CA VAL A 36 4.83 -32.94 2.79
C VAL A 36 4.53 -31.87 1.74
N SER A 37 4.46 -32.24 0.45
CA SER A 37 4.02 -31.33 -0.61
C SER A 37 2.50 -31.26 -0.77
N SER A 38 1.75 -32.24 -0.26
CA SER A 38 0.32 -32.12 0.03
C SER A 38 0.05 -31.56 1.43
N CYS A 39 0.96 -30.71 1.93
CA CYS A 39 0.53 -29.61 2.76
C CYS A 39 -0.43 -28.82 1.88
N ASP A 40 -1.72 -29.13 1.99
CA ASP A 40 -2.83 -28.31 1.55
C ASP A 40 -2.67 -26.96 2.24
N TYR A 41 -1.77 -26.16 1.69
CA TYR A 41 -1.82 -24.72 1.72
C TYR A 41 -3.00 -24.33 0.81
N GLN A 42 -4.20 -24.82 1.19
CA GLN A 42 -5.36 -23.96 1.24
C GLN A 42 -5.02 -22.89 2.29
N ALA A 43 -4.05 -22.02 1.97
CA ALA A 43 -4.20 -20.62 2.26
C ALA A 43 -5.63 -20.36 1.85
N ALA A 44 -6.47 -20.04 2.83
CA ALA A 44 -7.80 -19.61 2.59
C ALA A 44 -7.70 -18.54 1.49
N ARG A 45 -7.91 -18.95 0.24
CA ARG A 45 -8.62 -18.18 -0.76
C ARG A 45 -10.03 -18.09 -0.19
N ASN A 46 -10.14 -17.36 0.93
CA ASN A 46 -11.08 -16.28 0.96
C ASN A 46 -10.98 -15.71 -0.45
N SER A 47 -12.07 -15.80 -1.19
CA SER A 47 -12.44 -14.67 -2.03
C SER A 47 -12.45 -13.46 -1.09
N ALA A 48 -11.27 -12.95 -0.72
CA ALA A 48 -11.06 -11.54 -0.65
C ALA A 48 -11.48 -11.14 -2.05
N THR A 49 -12.75 -10.73 -2.16
CA THR A 49 -13.07 -9.63 -3.03
C THR A 49 -11.85 -8.74 -2.95
N GLN A 50 -11.11 -8.67 -4.05
CA GLN A 50 -10.26 -7.52 -4.23
C GLN A 50 -11.27 -6.38 -4.21
N GLN A 51 -11.57 -5.88 -3.00
CA GLN A 51 -11.99 -4.52 -2.84
C GLN A 51 -10.79 -3.80 -3.42
N THR A 52 -10.88 -3.50 -4.72
CA THR A 52 -10.24 -2.32 -5.25
C THR A 52 -10.78 -1.24 -4.33
N VAL A 53 -10.03 -0.95 -3.27
CA VAL A 53 -10.18 0.27 -2.52
C VAL A 53 -9.86 1.30 -3.57
N LEU A 54 -10.90 1.76 -4.27
CA LEU A 54 -10.78 2.86 -5.19
C LEU A 54 -10.25 3.97 -4.30
N HIS A 55 -8.98 4.31 -4.46
CA HIS A 55 -8.36 5.31 -3.61
C HIS A 55 -9.22 6.56 -3.77
N SER A 56 -9.81 7.00 -2.67
CA SER A 56 -10.53 8.25 -2.59
C SER A 56 -9.59 9.33 -3.13
N TYR A 57 -9.94 9.93 -4.27
CA TYR A 57 -9.09 10.98 -4.82
C TYR A 57 -9.37 12.25 -4.04
N TYR A 58 -8.48 12.54 -3.11
CA TYR A 58 -8.51 13.73 -2.27
C TYR A 58 -7.45 14.70 -2.78
N GLY A 59 -7.82 15.93 -3.14
CA GLY A 59 -6.83 16.89 -3.63
C GLY A 59 -7.36 18.27 -3.93
N VAL A 60 -6.48 19.26 -3.87
CA VAL A 60 -6.73 20.62 -4.37
C VAL A 60 -6.89 20.56 -5.90
N MET A 61 -8.05 20.92 -6.42
CA MET A 61 -8.33 21.01 -7.87
C MET A 61 -7.92 22.35 -8.45
N ALA A 62 -8.22 23.41 -7.70
CA ALA A 62 -7.89 24.79 -8.05
C ALA A 62 -7.71 25.57 -6.75
N LEU A 63 -6.75 26.51 -6.74
CA LEU A 63 -6.51 27.39 -5.62
C LEU A 63 -6.06 28.75 -6.13
N LYS A 64 -6.56 29.80 -5.50
CA LYS A 64 -6.18 31.18 -5.76
C LYS A 64 -6.01 31.93 -4.45
N ILE A 65 -4.88 32.62 -4.29
CA ILE A 65 -4.69 33.59 -3.23
C ILE A 65 -5.48 34.87 -3.58
N THR A 66 -6.34 35.32 -2.67
CA THR A 66 -7.25 36.46 -2.88
C THR A 66 -6.82 37.72 -2.15
N SER A 67 -6.02 37.60 -1.10
CA SER A 67 -5.37 38.71 -0.39
C SER A 67 -4.05 38.23 0.23
N ASP A 68 -3.38 39.10 1.01
CA ASP A 68 -2.13 38.78 1.69
C ASP A 68 -2.21 37.57 2.65
N ASN A 69 -3.41 37.22 3.12
CA ASN A 69 -3.68 36.19 4.13
C ASN A 69 -4.98 35.41 3.89
N SER A 70 -5.55 35.46 2.68
CA SER A 70 -6.77 34.70 2.35
C SER A 70 -6.71 34.11 0.96
N GLY A 71 -7.49 33.05 0.74
CA GLY A 71 -7.64 32.44 -0.56
C GLY A 71 -8.94 31.67 -0.71
N GLU A 72 -9.15 31.21 -1.92
CA GLU A 72 -10.26 30.35 -2.30
C GLU A 72 -9.73 29.12 -3.02
N ALA A 73 -10.37 27.98 -2.81
CA ALA A 73 -10.00 26.73 -3.47
C ALA A 73 -11.23 25.86 -3.77
N VAL A 74 -11.01 24.88 -4.64
CA VAL A 74 -11.95 23.77 -4.85
C VAL A 74 -11.21 22.49 -4.53
N ILE A 75 -11.72 21.73 -3.58
CA ILE A 75 -11.18 20.43 -3.18
C ILE A 75 -11.99 19.33 -3.85
N ASN A 76 -11.32 18.32 -4.40
CA ASN A 76 -11.94 17.05 -4.72
C ASN A 76 -12.00 16.21 -3.45
N LEU A 77 -13.20 15.86 -3.04
CA LEU A 77 -13.49 14.98 -1.91
C LEU A 77 -14.35 13.84 -2.45
N ASP A 78 -13.73 12.72 -2.80
CA ASP A 78 -14.43 11.51 -3.29
C ASP A 78 -15.33 11.74 -4.51
N GLY A 79 -14.89 12.63 -5.41
CA GLY A 79 -15.65 13.01 -6.60
C GLY A 79 -16.62 14.16 -6.39
N PHE A 80 -16.76 14.66 -5.16
CA PHE A 80 -17.44 15.91 -4.86
C PHE A 80 -16.49 17.09 -4.99
N ARG A 81 -17.00 18.19 -5.53
CA ARG A 81 -16.32 19.49 -5.53
C ARG A 81 -16.77 20.23 -4.28
N VAL A 82 -15.80 20.51 -3.42
CA VAL A 82 -15.98 21.23 -2.17
C VAL A 82 -15.30 22.60 -2.32
N PRO A 83 -16.04 23.66 -2.67
CA PRO A 83 -15.51 25.01 -2.68
C PRO A 83 -15.21 25.44 -1.25
N VAL A 84 -14.07 26.07 -1.03
CA VAL A 84 -13.68 26.58 0.28
C VAL A 84 -13.14 28.00 0.18
N LYS A 85 -13.38 28.78 1.22
CA LYS A 85 -12.66 30.02 1.51
C LYS A 85 -11.81 29.78 2.74
N PHE A 86 -10.59 30.30 2.73
CA PHE A 86 -9.67 30.09 3.84
C PHE A 86 -8.90 31.35 4.19
N VAL A 87 -8.54 31.45 5.46
CA VAL A 87 -7.61 32.46 6.00
C VAL A 87 -6.40 31.73 6.52
N PHE A 88 -5.23 32.32 6.31
CA PHE A 88 -3.98 31.69 6.68
C PHE A 88 -2.97 32.68 7.27
N ASP A 89 -2.11 32.18 8.15
CA ASP A 89 -0.94 32.88 8.64
C ASP A 89 0.32 32.37 7.92
N LYS A 90 1.33 33.24 7.82
CA LYS A 90 2.62 32.94 7.18
C LYS A 90 3.73 33.00 8.22
N HIS A 91 4.64 32.05 8.18
CA HIS A 91 5.85 32.10 8.99
C HIS A 91 7.06 31.55 8.22
N PRO A 92 8.27 32.04 8.50
CA PRO A 92 9.48 31.46 7.92
C PRO A 92 9.69 30.04 8.46
N ASP A 93 10.15 29.13 7.61
CA ASP A 93 10.52 27.76 7.98
C ASP A 93 11.70 27.26 7.12
N SER A 94 12.30 26.14 7.49
CA SER A 94 13.38 25.50 6.73
C SER A 94 13.46 23.99 6.99
N TYR A 95 14.02 23.25 6.04
CA TYR A 95 14.32 21.82 6.23
C TYR A 95 15.60 21.58 7.06
N GLY A 96 16.15 22.60 7.72
CA GLY A 96 17.35 22.50 8.55
C GLY A 96 18.67 22.39 7.78
N VAL A 97 18.66 22.57 6.45
CA VAL A 97 19.87 22.67 5.62
C VAL A 97 19.96 24.06 4.96
N PRO A 98 21.15 24.65 4.79
CA PRO A 98 21.28 25.96 4.16
C PRO A 98 20.67 26.00 2.76
N GLY A 99 19.89 27.05 2.44
CA GLY A 99 19.24 27.20 1.14
C GLY A 99 17.91 26.46 1.00
N SER A 100 17.36 25.96 2.10
CA SER A 100 16.08 25.22 2.16
C SER A 100 14.98 26.01 2.87
N GLU A 101 15.16 27.31 3.02
CA GLU A 101 14.22 28.24 3.63
C GLU A 101 12.99 28.41 2.72
N PHE A 102 11.81 28.50 3.34
CA PHE A 102 10.54 28.71 2.65
C PHE A 102 9.56 29.45 3.56
N THR A 103 8.48 29.96 2.98
CA THR A 103 7.36 30.53 3.74
C THR A 103 6.32 29.43 3.97
N ALA A 104 6.24 28.94 5.20
CA ALA A 104 5.24 27.98 5.64
C ALA A 104 3.91 28.67 5.97
N VAL A 105 2.82 27.90 5.89
CA VAL A 105 1.46 28.42 5.98
C VAL A 105 0.58 27.59 6.91
N ASP A 106 -0.03 28.27 7.87
CA ASP A 106 -1.05 27.70 8.75
C ASP A 106 -2.44 28.16 8.33
N ILE A 107 -3.34 27.23 8.01
CA ILE A 107 -4.75 27.56 7.75
C ILE A 107 -5.47 27.74 9.09
N ILE A 108 -5.84 28.99 9.41
CA ILE A 108 -6.43 29.37 10.70
C ILE A 108 -7.96 29.44 10.67
N ASN A 109 -8.56 29.53 9.47
CA ASN A 109 -10.01 29.48 9.29
C ASN A 109 -10.35 28.84 7.95
N LEU A 110 -11.42 28.04 7.92
CA LEU A 110 -11.91 27.34 6.74
C LEU A 110 -13.44 27.46 6.70
N GLU A 111 -13.96 27.97 5.59
CA GLU A 111 -15.40 28.04 5.30
C GLU A 111 -15.72 27.11 4.13
N ILE A 112 -16.66 26.18 4.35
CA ILE A 112 -17.17 25.28 3.32
C ILE A 112 -18.32 25.96 2.56
N GLY A 113 -18.21 26.02 1.24
CA GLY A 113 -19.24 26.52 0.34
C GLY A 113 -20.27 25.44 -0.05
N GLN A 114 -21.07 25.74 -1.06
CA GLN A 114 -22.04 24.79 -1.62
C GLN A 114 -21.33 23.61 -2.31
N ILE A 115 -21.38 22.42 -1.70
CA ILE A 115 -20.80 21.20 -2.26
C ILE A 115 -21.62 20.74 -3.47
N THR A 116 -20.93 20.28 -4.52
CA THR A 116 -21.55 19.69 -5.71
C THR A 116 -20.94 18.34 -6.07
N ASP A 117 -21.73 17.45 -6.66
CA ASP A 117 -21.20 16.21 -7.24
C ASP A 117 -20.50 16.46 -8.60
N ALA A 118 -20.06 15.38 -9.24
CA ALA A 118 -19.46 15.42 -10.58
C ALA A 118 -20.36 16.09 -11.64
N ASN A 119 -21.69 15.98 -11.49
CA ASN A 119 -22.71 16.48 -12.39
C ASN A 119 -23.19 17.91 -12.07
N GLY A 120 -22.71 18.51 -10.98
CA GLY A 120 -23.12 19.83 -10.52
C GLY A 120 -24.38 19.85 -9.65
N ASN A 121 -24.86 18.69 -9.20
CA ASN A 121 -25.98 18.64 -8.25
C ASN A 121 -25.53 19.10 -6.86
N ASN A 122 -26.36 19.88 -6.18
CA ASN A 122 -26.06 20.38 -4.83
C ASN A 122 -26.21 19.30 -3.76
N TYR A 123 -25.28 19.27 -2.82
CA TYR A 123 -25.31 18.42 -1.64
C TYR A 123 -25.26 19.26 -0.37
N LYS A 124 -25.83 18.73 0.72
CA LYS A 124 -25.59 19.28 2.05
C LYS A 124 -24.14 19.10 2.42
N ASP A 125 -23.62 19.98 3.27
CA ASP A 125 -22.31 19.77 3.88
C ASP A 125 -22.34 18.46 4.67
N PHE A 126 -21.52 17.51 4.23
CA PHE A 126 -21.33 16.20 4.86
C PHE A 126 -19.94 16.08 5.50
N THR A 127 -19.13 17.14 5.43
CA THR A 127 -17.76 17.13 5.91
C THR A 127 -17.73 17.04 7.44
N ILE A 128 -16.73 16.32 7.94
CA ILE A 128 -16.48 16.18 9.37
C ILE A 128 -15.13 16.79 9.75
N PHE A 129 -14.82 16.78 11.04
CA PHE A 129 -13.57 17.32 11.57
C PHE A 129 -12.31 16.78 10.86
N ASP A 130 -12.28 15.48 10.57
CA ASP A 130 -11.14 14.86 9.86
C ASP A 130 -10.99 15.39 8.43
N ASP A 131 -12.11 15.67 7.75
CA ASP A 131 -12.08 16.30 6.44
C ASP A 131 -11.51 17.71 6.53
N HIS A 132 -11.97 18.52 7.49
CA HIS A 132 -11.49 19.89 7.65
C HIS A 132 -9.97 19.93 7.94
N ARG A 133 -9.49 19.04 8.82
CA ARG A 133 -8.05 18.91 9.10
C ARG A 133 -7.28 18.53 7.83
N ASN A 134 -7.80 17.59 7.04
CA ASN A 134 -7.15 17.16 5.81
C ASN A 134 -7.18 18.25 4.73
N ILE A 135 -8.29 18.99 4.58
CA ILE A 135 -8.37 20.16 3.69
C ILE A 135 -7.29 21.18 4.08
N ASN A 136 -7.19 21.54 5.35
CA ASN A 136 -6.20 22.51 5.83
C ASN A 136 -4.76 22.07 5.50
N ALA A 137 -4.42 20.81 5.79
CA ALA A 137 -3.09 20.28 5.48
C ALA A 137 -2.78 20.31 3.98
N GLN A 138 -3.76 20.00 3.13
CA GLN A 138 -3.58 20.03 1.68
C GLN A 138 -3.48 21.43 1.11
N LEU A 139 -4.25 22.38 1.64
CA LEU A 139 -4.14 23.78 1.26
C LEU A 139 -2.75 24.32 1.60
N ALA A 140 -2.27 24.11 2.83
CA ALA A 140 -0.93 24.52 3.27
C ALA A 140 0.15 23.91 2.37
N ALA A 141 0.15 22.58 2.21
CA ALA A 141 1.12 21.88 1.37
C ALA A 141 1.08 22.33 -0.10
N TYR A 142 -0.11 22.62 -0.65
CA TYR A 142 -0.25 23.14 -2.01
C TYR A 142 0.33 24.54 -2.13
N ILE A 143 0.05 25.43 -1.17
CA ILE A 143 0.55 26.81 -1.16
C ILE A 143 2.08 26.83 -1.08
N GLU A 144 2.66 26.07 -0.15
CA GLU A 144 4.10 25.97 0.08
C GLU A 144 4.83 25.36 -1.11
N LYS A 145 4.35 24.21 -1.60
CA LYS A 145 4.96 23.52 -2.76
C LYS A 145 5.00 24.38 -4.01
N ASN A 146 3.97 25.22 -4.21
CA ASN A 146 3.85 26.10 -5.37
C ASN A 146 4.34 27.52 -5.10
N LYS A 147 4.90 27.80 -3.92
CA LYS A 147 5.48 29.11 -3.56
C LYS A 147 4.51 30.28 -3.75
N LEU A 148 3.22 30.07 -3.47
CA LEU A 148 2.17 31.04 -3.81
C LEU A 148 2.16 32.29 -2.92
N VAL A 149 2.94 32.28 -1.84
CA VAL A 149 2.98 33.33 -0.82
C VAL A 149 4.40 33.76 -0.45
N GLU A 150 5.40 33.33 -1.21
CA GLU A 150 6.78 33.75 -0.99
C GLU A 150 6.91 35.26 -1.18
N ALA A 151 7.76 35.90 -0.36
CA ALA A 151 8.08 37.31 -0.52
C ALA A 151 8.79 37.55 -1.87
N ILE A 152 8.37 38.60 -2.59
CA ILE A 152 9.03 39.08 -3.82
C ILE A 152 10.24 39.92 -3.45
#